data_AF-A0A6H5G110-F1
#
_entry.id   AF-A0A6H5G110-F1
#
_cell.length_a   1.000
_cell.length_b   1.000
_cell.length_c   1.000
_cell.angle_alpha   90.00
_cell.angle_beta   90.00
_cell.angle_gamma   90.00
#
_symmetry.space_group_name_H-M   'P 1'
#
loop_
_entity.id
_entity.type
_entity.pdbx_description
1 polymer ?
#
loop_
_entity_poly.entity_id
_entity_poly.type
_entity_poly.pdbx_seq_one_letter_code
_entity_poly.pdbx_strand_id
1 'polypeptide(L)'
;SAILNIFRPFCSQEFRQRYELLTPNVIPKGFMDGKKACEKMINSLELDPNLYRVGQSKIFFRAGVLAHLEEERDYKITDLIVNFQVFLENHQLILQKNIISVHYFQK
;
A
#
# COMPACT_ATOMS: atom_id res chain seq x y z
N SER A 1 24.73 5.78 19.27
CA SER A 1 24.26 4.88 20.34
C SER A 1 23.66 3.63 19.70
N ALA A 2 24.02 2.44 20.17
CA ALA A 2 23.94 1.13 19.48
C ALA A 2 22.62 0.76 18.78
N ILE A 3 21.50 1.41 19.10
CA ILE A 3 20.20 1.23 18.45
C ILE A 3 20.24 1.58 16.95
N LEU A 4 21.00 2.59 16.53
CA LEU A 4 21.12 3.00 15.12
C LEU A 4 21.83 1.99 14.23
N ASN A 5 22.70 1.14 14.79
CA ASN A 5 23.42 0.10 14.04
C ASN A 5 22.55 -1.15 13.82
N ILE A 6 21.44 -1.26 14.54
CA ILE A 6 20.60 -2.44 14.59
C ILE A 6 19.23 -2.18 13.96
N PHE A 7 18.70 -0.98 14.14
CA PHE A 7 17.43 -0.56 13.57
C PHE A 7 17.61 0.66 12.64
N ARG A 8 17.10 0.56 11.41
CA ARG A 8 17.08 1.66 10.45
C ARG A 8 15.92 2.63 10.77
N PRO A 9 16.19 3.95 10.86
CA PRO A 9 15.14 4.94 11.05
C PRO A 9 14.32 5.13 9.77
N PHE A 10 13.02 5.36 9.94
CA PHE A 10 12.05 5.63 8.88
C PHE A 10 11.05 6.69 9.36
N CYS A 11 10.69 7.67 8.52
CA CYS A 11 9.77 8.72 8.93
C CYS A 11 8.35 8.16 9.14
N SER A 12 7.68 8.54 10.24
CA SER A 12 6.31 8.08 10.54
C SER A 12 5.30 8.49 9.47
N GLN A 13 5.43 9.71 8.93
CA GLN A 13 4.56 10.20 7.85
C GLN A 13 4.78 9.41 6.55
N GLU A 14 6.03 9.18 6.19
CA GLU A 14 6.38 8.35 5.03
C GLU A 14 5.88 6.91 5.22
N PHE A 15 5.96 6.36 6.43
CA PHE A 15 5.49 5.00 6.71
C PHE A 15 3.99 4.89 6.45
N ARG A 16 3.24 5.84 7.00
CA ARG A 16 1.81 5.90 6.76
C ARG A 16 1.51 6.01 5.27
N GLN A 17 2.06 7.02 4.60
CA GLN A 17 1.79 7.26 3.18
C GLN A 17 2.13 6.05 2.30
N ARG A 18 3.23 5.36 2.60
CA ARG A 18 3.77 4.30 1.74
C ARG A 18 3.10 2.95 1.98
N TYR A 19 2.65 2.65 3.20
CA TYR A 19 2.13 1.34 3.58
C TYR A 19 0.65 1.33 3.97
N GLU A 20 -0.08 2.46 3.86
CA GLU A 20 -1.53 2.51 4.11
C GLU A 20 -2.32 1.57 3.18
N LEU A 21 -1.82 1.30 1.97
CA LEU A 21 -2.35 0.29 1.05
C LEU A 21 -2.40 -1.11 1.68
N LEU A 22 -1.43 -1.45 2.53
CA LEU A 22 -1.35 -2.75 3.20
C LEU A 22 -2.31 -2.86 4.39
N THR A 23 -2.80 -1.72 4.91
CA THR A 23 -3.65 -1.66 6.11
C THR A 23 -4.95 -0.89 5.81
N PRO A 24 -5.79 -1.39 4.87
CA PRO A 24 -7.00 -0.68 4.49
C PRO A 24 -7.95 -0.52 5.68
N ASN A 25 -8.56 0.66 5.81
CA ASN A 25 -9.54 1.00 6.84
C ASN A 25 -9.02 1.01 8.30
N VAL A 26 -7.72 0.82 8.53
CA VAL A 26 -7.15 0.81 9.89
C VAL A 26 -7.10 2.21 10.49
N ILE A 27 -6.82 3.21 9.67
CA ILE A 27 -6.82 4.62 10.08
C ILE A 27 -8.21 5.21 9.80
N PRO A 28 -8.93 5.71 10.83
CA PRO A 28 -10.23 6.33 10.64
C PRO A 28 -10.08 7.65 9.87
N LYS A 29 -11.15 8.02 9.16
CA LYS A 29 -11.24 9.31 8.47
C LYS A 29 -11.18 10.45 9.49
N GLY A 30 -10.33 11.45 9.25
CA GLY A 30 -10.12 12.60 10.13
C GLY A 30 -8.68 12.70 10.65
N PHE A 31 -8.47 13.61 11.61
CA PHE A 31 -7.15 13.82 12.20
C PHE A 31 -6.83 12.70 13.20
N MET A 32 -5.60 12.19 13.13
CA MET A 32 -5.04 11.26 14.10
C MET A 32 -3.57 11.60 14.30
N ASP A 33 -3.11 11.52 15.56
CA ASP A 33 -1.70 11.66 15.89
C ASP A 33 -0.84 10.66 15.09
N GLY A 34 0.25 11.15 14.51
CA GLY A 34 1.07 10.36 13.58
C GLY A 34 1.68 9.11 14.23
N LYS A 35 2.07 9.20 15.50
CA LYS A 35 2.60 8.06 16.25
C LYS A 35 1.52 7.01 16.47
N LYS A 36 0.34 7.41 16.96
CA LYS A 36 -0.80 6.50 17.17
C LYS A 36 -1.27 5.84 15.87
N ALA A 37 -1.26 6.58 14.76
CA ALA A 37 -1.59 6.02 13.45
C ALA A 37 -0.59 4.93 13.06
N CYS A 38 0.71 5.19 13.20
CA CYS A 38 1.74 4.20 12.91
C CYS A 38 1.64 2.96 13.81
N GLU A 39 1.38 3.13 15.11
CA GLU A 39 1.17 2.00 16.03
C GLU A 39 -0.02 1.13 15.61
N LYS A 40 -1.14 1.73 15.20
CA LYS A 40 -2.29 0.99 14.68
C LYS A 40 -1.97 0.22 13.40
N MET A 41 -1.27 0.86 12.46
CA MET A 41 -0.86 0.20 11.21
C MET A 41 0.09 -0.97 11.49
N ILE A 42 1.09 -0.79 12.34
CA ILE A 42 2.04 -1.84 12.73
C ILE A 42 1.32 -3.02 13.38
N ASN A 43 0.34 -2.75 14.26
CA ASN A 43 -0.47 -3.81 14.85
C ASN A 43 -1.31 -4.56 13.81
N SER A 44 -1.85 -3.87 12.81
CA SER A 44 -2.59 -4.51 11.70
C SER A 44 -1.70 -5.30 10.74
N LEU A 45 -0.40 -4.98 10.68
CA LEU A 45 0.60 -5.74 9.93
C LEU A 45 1.14 -6.93 10.74
N GLU A 46 0.70 -7.09 12.00
CA GLU A 46 1.09 -8.18 12.90
C GLU A 46 2.62 -8.34 13.04
N LEU A 47 3.35 -7.21 12.97
CA LEU A 47 4.80 -7.21 13.08
C LEU A 47 5.24 -7.58 14.51
N ASP A 48 6.21 -8.48 14.63
CA ASP A 48 6.81 -8.84 15.92
C ASP A 48 7.38 -7.58 16.63
N PRO A 49 7.00 -7.29 17.89
CA PRO A 49 7.54 -6.18 18.68
C PRO A 49 9.06 -6.13 18.79
N ASN A 50 9.79 -7.21 18.55
CA ASN A 50 11.25 -7.25 18.52
C ASN A 50 11.86 -6.65 17.24
N LEU A 51 11.06 -6.55 16.18
CA LEU A 51 11.49 -6.10 14.86
C LEU A 51 11.38 -4.58 14.66
N TYR A 52 10.71 -3.85 15.55
CA TYR A 52 10.56 -2.40 15.42
C TYR A 52 10.63 -1.66 16.77
N ARG A 53 10.87 -0.34 16.72
CA ARG A 53 10.69 0.60 17.84
C ARG A 53 10.02 1.87 17.32
N VAL A 54 8.95 2.32 17.96
CA VAL A 54 8.25 3.56 17.57
C VAL A 54 8.75 4.73 18.44
N GLY A 55 9.37 5.71 17.81
CA GLY A 55 9.71 7.00 18.41
C GLY A 55 8.62 8.05 18.17
N GLN A 56 8.91 9.31 18.51
CA GLN A 56 7.91 10.40 18.38
C GLN A 56 7.56 10.73 16.93
N SER A 57 8.57 10.85 16.06
CA SER A 57 8.40 11.21 14.64
C SER A 57 8.95 10.17 13.66
N LYS A 58 9.62 9.14 14.19
CA LYS A 58 10.31 8.10 13.42
C LYS A 58 9.99 6.71 13.98
N ILE A 59 9.95 5.73 13.09
CA ILE A 59 9.92 4.31 13.41
C ILE A 59 11.29 3.73 13.09
N PHE A 60 11.77 2.82 13.90
CA PHE A 60 13.05 2.16 13.73
C PHE A 60 12.78 0.68 13.45
N PHE A 61 13.24 0.16 12.31
CA PHE A 61 13.00 -1.22 11.89
C PHE A 61 14.30 -2.04 11.86
N ARG A 62 14.25 -3.31 12.28
CA ARG A 62 15.36 -4.25 12.05
C ARG A 62 15.63 -4.39 10.55
N ALA A 63 16.83 -4.86 10.22
CA ALA A 63 17.17 -5.24 8.86
C ALA A 63 16.14 -6.25 8.30
N GLY A 64 15.84 -6.14 7.00
CA GLY A 64 14.90 -7.03 6.30
C GLY A 64 13.44 -6.58 6.36
N VAL A 65 12.97 -5.97 7.45
CA VAL A 65 11.55 -5.62 7.64
C VAL A 65 11.03 -4.70 6.53
N LEU A 66 11.76 -3.61 6.24
CA LEU A 66 11.34 -2.69 5.17
C LEU A 66 11.34 -3.36 3.80
N ALA A 67 12.30 -4.25 3.52
CA ALA A 67 12.34 -4.95 2.24
C ALA A 67 11.11 -5.86 2.06
N HIS A 68 10.72 -6.57 3.13
CA HIS A 68 9.52 -7.40 3.12
C HIS A 68 8.24 -6.56 2.94
N LEU A 69 8.12 -5.42 3.63
CA LEU A 69 6.97 -4.52 3.46
C LEU A 69 6.88 -3.92 2.04
N GLU A 70 8.02 -3.61 1.42
CA GLU A 70 8.07 -3.16 0.03
C GLU A 70 7.61 -4.27 -0.92
N GLU A 71 8.02 -5.51 -0.70
CA GLU A 71 7.62 -6.66 -1.51
C GLU A 71 6.10 -6.91 -1.44
N GLU A 72 5.52 -6.94 -0.23
CA GLU A 72 4.07 -7.07 -0.03
C GLU A 72 3.29 -5.95 -0.71
N ARG A 73 3.81 -4.71 -0.65
CA ARG A 73 3.18 -3.58 -1.31
C ARG A 73 3.23 -3.73 -2.82
N ASP A 74 4.37 -4.13 -3.36
CA ASP A 74 4.54 -4.31 -4.80
C ASP A 74 3.59 -5.40 -5.32
N TYR A 75 3.41 -6.52 -4.59
CA TYR A 75 2.39 -7.52 -4.94
C TYR A 75 0.97 -6.93 -5.01
N LYS A 76 0.55 -6.13 -4.02
CA LYS A 76 -0.77 -5.48 -4.02
C LYS A 76 -0.94 -4.48 -5.17
N ILE A 77 0.10 -3.72 -5.48
CA ILE A 77 0.08 -2.77 -6.58
C ILE A 77 -0.01 -3.51 -7.92
N THR A 78 0.78 -4.57 -8.10
CA THR A 78 0.73 -5.38 -9.32
C THR A 78 -0.65 -5.97 -9.54
N ASP A 79 -1.28 -6.54 -8.51
CA ASP A 79 -2.65 -7.07 -8.62
C ASP A 79 -3.66 -5.98 -9.02
N LEU A 80 -3.56 -4.78 -8.43
CA LEU A 80 -4.41 -3.65 -8.79
C LEU A 80 -4.20 -3.20 -10.24
N ILE A 81 -2.95 -3.15 -10.70
CA ILE A 81 -2.60 -2.80 -12.09
C ILE A 81 -3.17 -3.83 -13.06
N VAL A 82 -3.04 -5.13 -12.77
CA VAL A 82 -3.58 -6.21 -13.61
C VAL A 82 -5.10 -6.10 -13.69
N ASN A 83 -5.78 -5.92 -12.56
CA ASN A 83 -7.24 -5.74 -12.53
C ASN A 83 -7.69 -4.50 -13.33
N PHE A 84 -6.95 -3.40 -13.21
CA PHE A 84 -7.23 -2.19 -13.98
C PHE A 84 -7.00 -2.39 -15.49
N GLN A 85 -5.92 -3.05 -15.88
CA GLN A 85 -5.60 -3.40 -17.26
C GLN A 85 -6.74 -4.21 -17.89
N VAL A 86 -7.21 -5.27 -17.20
CA VAL A 86 -8.32 -6.11 -17.64
C VAL A 86 -9.62 -5.30 -17.79
N PHE A 87 -9.91 -4.38 -16.87
CA PHE A 87 -11.07 -3.51 -16.96
C PHE A 87 -11.04 -2.65 -18.23
N LEU A 88 -9.89 -2.03 -18.54
CA LEU A 88 -9.74 -1.21 -19.74
C LEU A 88 -9.87 -2.02 -21.03
N GLU A 89 -9.26 -3.20 -21.07
CA GLU A 89 -9.34 -4.11 -22.23
C GLU A 89 -10.79 -4.55 -22.49
N ASN A 90 -11.52 -4.90 -21.44
CA ASN A 90 -12.94 -5.26 -21.55
C ASN A 90 -13.79 -4.09 -22.06
N HIS A 91 -13.60 -2.89 -21.50
CA HIS A 91 -14.33 -1.71 -21.93
C HIS A 91 -14.07 -1.37 -23.42
N GLN A 92 -12.81 -1.48 -23.85
CA GLN A 92 -12.43 -1.24 -25.24
C GLN A 92 -13.09 -2.23 -26.20
N LEU A 93 -13.17 -3.51 -25.84
CA LEU A 93 -13.85 -4.54 -26.63
C LEU A 93 -15.35 -4.25 -26.77
N ILE A 94 -16.01 -3.76 -25.71
CA ILE A 94 -17.44 -3.41 -25.76
C ILE A 94 -17.68 -2.26 -26.75
N LEU A 95 -16.84 -1.22 -26.71
CA LEU A 95 -16.95 -0.09 -27.65
C LEU A 95 -16.77 -0.54 -29.10
N GLN A 96 -15.79 -1.41 -29.36
CA GLN A 96 -15.56 -1.97 -30.70
C GLN A 96 -16.77 -2.78 -31.19
N LYS A 97 -17.36 -3.63 -30.33
CA LYS A 97 -18.57 -4.39 -30.67
C LYS A 97 -19.76 -3.48 -31.00
N ASN A 98 -19.95 -2.41 -30.23
CA ASN A 98 -21.03 -1.45 -30.46
C ASN A 98 -20.86 -0.71 -31.80
N ILE A 99 -19.64 -0.27 -32.14
CA ILE A 99 -19.36 0.38 -33.43
C ILE A 99 -19.63 -0.56 -34.61
N ILE A 100 -19.16 -1.81 -34.52
CA ILE A 100 -19.38 -2.82 -35.57
C ILE A 100 -20.89 -3.08 -35.72
N SER A 101 -21.62 -3.26 -34.63
CA SER A 101 -23.07 -3.49 -34.66
C SER A 101 -23.83 -2.34 -35.32
N VAL A 102 -23.47 -1.08 -35.04
CA VAL A 102 -24.09 0.09 -35.70
C VAL A 102 -23.77 0.11 -37.19
N HIS A 103 -22.53 -0.19 -37.57
CA HIS A 103 -22.12 -0.23 -38.98
C HIS A 103 -22.81 -1.36 -39.76
N TYR A 104 -23.07 -2.52 -39.13
CA TYR A 104 -23.86 -3.59 -39.74
C TYR A 104 -25.34 -3.23 -39.90
N PHE A 105 -25.93 -2.50 -38.95
CA PHE A 105 -27.34 -2.08 -39.04
C PHE A 105 -27.60 -1.00 -40.09
N GLN A 106 -26.59 -0.22 -40.45
CA GLN A 106 -26.68 0.82 -41.49
C GLN A 106 -26.44 0.31 -42.92
N LYS A 107 -26.16 -0.99 -43.10
CA LYS A 107 -26.07 -1.66 -44.41
C LYS A 107 -27.30 -2.51 -44.66
#